data_AF-A0A661SQY3-F1
#
_entry.id   AF-A0A661SQY3-F1
#
_cell.length_a   1.000
_cell.length_b   1.000
_cell.length_c   1.000
_cell.angle_alpha   90.00
_cell.angle_beta   90.00
_cell.angle_gamma   90.00
#
_symmetry.space_group_name_H-M   'P 1'
#
loop_
_entity.id
_entity.type
_entity.pdbx_description
1 polymer ?
#
loop_
_entity_poly.entity_id
_entity_poly.type
_entity_poly.pdbx_seq_one_letter_code
_entity_poly.pdbx_strand_id
1 'polypeptide(L)' 'MKNPRGPFTGSSRVGRGGCWCGEAGLCRAAYRFRLSPGSRSNDLGLRLALSPGQQ' A
#
# COMPACT_ATOMS: atom_id res chain seq x y z
N MET A 1 -5.62 -12.26 19.17
CA MET A 1 -5.08 -11.87 17.84
C MET A 1 -5.71 -10.54 17.44
N LYS A 2 -4.92 -9.50 17.13
CA LYS A 2 -5.40 -8.12 16.93
C LYS A 2 -5.41 -7.80 15.42
N ASN A 3 -6.39 -7.01 14.96
CA ASN A 3 -6.46 -6.49 13.59
C ASN A 3 -5.87 -5.06 13.57
N PRO A 4 -4.55 -4.89 13.41
CA PRO A 4 -3.94 -3.57 13.45
C PRO A 4 -4.39 -2.73 12.24
N ARG A 5 -4.95 -1.55 12.52
CA ARG A 5 -5.32 -0.57 11.49
C ARG A 5 -4.17 0.39 11.13
N GLY A 6 -3.06 0.32 11.88
CA GLY A 6 -1.99 1.32 11.84
C GLY A 6 -2.29 2.53 12.73
N PRO A 7 -1.42 3.54 12.73
CA PRO A 7 -1.63 4.79 13.47
C PRO A 7 -2.78 5.61 12.89
N PHE A 8 -3.48 6.38 13.76
CA PHE A 8 -4.60 7.25 13.37
C PHE A 8 -4.17 8.50 12.60
N THR A 9 -2.91 8.92 12.77
CA THR A 9 -2.34 10.11 12.14
C THR A 9 -1.12 9.75 11.29
N GLY A 10 -0.78 10.60 10.33
CA GLY A 10 0.39 10.44 9.48
C GLY A 10 0.25 11.14 8.12
N SER A 11 1.34 11.74 7.67
CA SER A 11 1.44 12.46 6.39
C SER A 11 1.57 11.54 5.17
N SER A 12 1.82 10.24 5.36
CA SER A 12 2.01 9.28 4.28
C SER A 12 1.07 8.08 4.37
N ARG A 13 0.89 7.37 3.26
CA ARG A 13 0.21 6.08 3.13
C ARG A 13 1.19 5.03 2.62
N VAL A 14 0.91 3.77 2.97
CA VAL A 14 1.78 2.65 2.60
C VAL A 14 1.42 2.14 1.22
N GLY A 15 2.36 2.23 0.28
CA GLY A 15 2.31 1.50 -1.00
C GLY A 15 3.00 0.14 -0.87
N ARG A 16 2.52 -0.87 -1.59
CA ARG A 16 3.10 -2.23 -1.62
C ARG A 16 3.06 -2.81 -3.03
N GLY A 17 3.92 -3.79 -3.29
CA GLY A 17 3.92 -4.60 -4.51
C GLY A 17 4.94 -4.16 -5.57
N GLY A 18 5.58 -3.00 -5.41
CA GLY A 18 6.48 -2.45 -6.41
C GLY A 18 5.75 -1.98 -7.67
N CYS A 19 6.48 -1.85 -8.77
CA CYS A 19 5.96 -1.41 -10.05
C CYS A 19 6.74 -2.02 -11.22
N TRP A 20 6.27 -1.82 -12.45
CA TRP A 20 6.83 -2.42 -13.66
C TRP A 20 8.21 -1.87 -14.06
N CYS A 21 8.54 -0.64 -13.66
CA CYS A 21 9.83 0.01 -13.92
C CYS A 21 10.81 -0.07 -12.74
N GLY A 22 10.39 -0.65 -11.61
CA GLY A 22 11.19 -0.73 -10.39
C GLY A 22 12.12 -1.93 -10.36
N GLU A 23 13.21 -1.83 -9.60
CA GLU A 23 14.09 -2.96 -9.34
C GLU A 23 13.37 -4.09 -8.58
N ALA A 24 13.78 -5.34 -8.81
CA ALA A 24 13.18 -6.52 -8.19
C ALA A 24 13.12 -6.45 -6.64
N GLY A 25 14.07 -5.76 -6.01
CA GLY A 25 14.10 -5.56 -4.57
C GLY A 25 12.91 -4.78 -4.01
N LEU A 26 12.33 -3.88 -4.81
CA LEU A 26 11.16 -3.07 -4.48
C LEU A 26 9.85 -3.86 -4.52
N CYS A 27 9.81 -4.95 -5.30
CA CYS A 27 8.65 -5.84 -5.44
C CYS A 27 8.56 -6.89 -4.32
N ARG A 28 9.54 -6.95 -3.41
CA ARG A 28 9.49 -7.89 -2.28
C ARG A 28 8.29 -7.61 -1.38
N ALA A 29 7.63 -8.66 -0.92
CA ALA A 29 6.41 -8.57 -0.11
C ALA A 29 6.56 -7.75 1.19
N ALA A 30 7.77 -7.72 1.76
CA ALA A 30 8.07 -6.97 2.97
C ALA A 30 8.37 -5.47 2.72
N TYR A 31 8.63 -5.07 1.47
CA TYR A 31 8.95 -3.69 1.14
C TYR A 31 7.73 -2.78 1.30
N ARG A 32 7.94 -1.57 1.84
CA ARG A 32 6.90 -0.62 2.19
C ARG A 32 7.26 0.78 1.73
N PHE A 33 6.58 1.27 0.70
CA PHE A 33 6.72 2.64 0.26
C PHE A 33 6.02 3.61 1.21
N ARG A 34 6.57 4.81 1.37
CA ARG A 34 5.91 5.94 2.06
C ARG A 34 5.53 6.97 1.00
N LEU A 35 4.24 7.05 0.69
CA LEU A 35 3.72 7.90 -0.37
C LEU A 35 2.84 9.00 0.22
N SER A 36 2.93 10.23 -0.29
CA SER A 36 1.94 11.26 0.06
C SER A 36 0.57 10.83 -0.45
N PRO A 37 -0.54 11.07 0.28
CA PRO A 37 -1.89 10.75 -0.20
C PRO A 37 -2.24 11.41 -1.54
N GLY A 38 -1.62 12.56 -1.87
CA GLY A 38 -1.81 13.25 -3.14
C GLY A 38 -0.88 12.78 -4.27
N SER A 39 0.08 11.90 -4.00
CA SER A 39 0.98 11.37 -5.01
C SER A 39 0.22 10.52 -6.01
N ARG A 40 0.38 10.84 -7.29
CA ARG A 40 -0.21 10.11 -8.42
C ARG A 40 0.89 9.82 -9.42
N SER A 41 0.92 8.58 -9.90
CA SER A 41 1.86 8.11 -10.91
C SER A 41 1.19 7.03 -11.74
N ASN A 42 1.62 6.86 -12.98
CA ASN A 42 1.10 5.84 -13.89
C ASN A 42 1.52 4.41 -13.49
N ASP A 43 2.42 4.28 -12.51
CA ASP A 43 2.92 3.02 -11.97
C ASP A 43 2.38 2.70 -10.56
N LEU A 44 1.47 3.53 -10.03
CA LEU A 44 0.84 3.38 -8.72
C LEU A 44 -0.65 3.06 -8.86
N GLY A 45 -1.10 1.97 -8.23
CA GLY A 45 -2.51 1.54 -8.21
C GLY A 45 -2.99 1.03 -6.85
N LEU A 46 -4.20 0.48 -6.80
CA LEU A 46 -4.79 -0.13 -5.61
C LEU A 46 -5.47 -1.46 -5.92
N ARG A 47 -5.53 -2.34 -4.91
CA ARG A 47 -6.34 -3.57 -4.92
C ARG A 47 -7.39 -3.46 -3.82
N LEU A 48 -8.65 -3.68 -4.16
CA LEU A 48 -9.76 -3.63 -3.22
C LEU A 48 -9.74 -4.85 -2.28
N ALA A 49 -10.26 -4.65 -1.07
CA ALA A 49 -10.51 -5.71 -0.10
C ALA A 49 -11.96 -5.58 0.40
N LEU A 50 -12.64 -6.71 0.55
CA LEU A 50 -13.98 -6.79 1.12
C LEU A 50 -13.90 -7.43 2.50
N SER A 51 -14.58 -6.86 3.50
CA SER A 51 -14.66 -7.50 4.81
C SER A 51 -15.64 -8.68 4.75
N PRO A 52 -15.36 -9.80 5.44
CA PRO A 52 -16.35 -10.86 5.60
C PRO A 52 -17.65 -10.30 6.20
N GLY A 53 -18.80 -10.54 5.56
CA GLY A 53 -20.12 -10.07 6.03
C GLY A 53 -20.67 -8.80 5.37
N GLN A 54 -20.00 -8.25 4.35
CA GLN A 54 -20.52 -7.15 3.52
C GLN A 54 -21.10 -7.63 2.17
N GLN A 55 -21.57 -8.89 2.09
CA GLN A 55 -22.27 -9.43 0.91
C GLN A 55 -23.77 -9.40 1.10
#